data_AF-A0AA88KYA6-F1
#
_entry.id   AF-A0AA88KYA6-F1
#
_cell.length_a   1.000
_cell.length_b   1.000
_cell.length_c   1.000
_cell.angle_alpha   90.00
_cell.angle_beta   90.00
_cell.angle_gamma   90.00
#
_symmetry.space_group_name_H-M   'P 1'
#
loop_
_entity.id
_entity.type
_entity.pdbx_description
1 polymer ?
#
loop_
_entity_poly.entity_id
_entity_poly.type
_entity_poly.pdbx_seq_one_letter_code
_entity_poly.pdbx_strand_id
1 'polypeptide(L)'
;MNSIDLESQIDVAHTLTTKRSEFKLECLKSLMAEEKAIPVRVALRIRPFLQNELDEGCAPCIEPIKDCPQVQIKGSGEAFTFDYLFDGSSKQETVYYTAAASLIEKIFKDADGLCTHLTISVPKKGKQDFFVDRKAFEEAGWVIQENDLV
;
A
#
# COMPACT_ATOMS: atom_id res chain seq x y z
N MET A 1 3.84 -28.50 43.77
CA MET A 1 2.68 -27.60 43.63
C MET A 1 3.21 -26.20 43.37
N ASN A 2 3.45 -25.83 42.11
CA ASN A 2 3.66 -24.44 41.70
C ASN A 2 2.76 -24.24 40.49
N SER A 3 1.57 -23.70 40.73
CA SER A 3 0.54 -23.42 39.73
C SER A 3 0.22 -21.94 39.79
N ILE A 4 1.20 -21.10 39.48
CA ILE A 4 1.02 -19.66 39.29
C ILE A 4 2.10 -19.26 38.28
N ASP A 5 1.74 -19.07 37.00
CA ASP A 5 2.27 -18.02 36.12
C ASP A 5 1.74 -18.14 34.65
N LEU A 6 0.42 -18.23 34.47
CA LEU A 6 -0.17 -18.21 33.11
C LEU A 6 -1.24 -17.12 32.91
N GLU A 7 -1.91 -16.67 33.98
CA GLU A 7 -2.92 -15.60 33.92
C GLU A 7 -2.30 -14.19 33.84
N SER A 8 -1.12 -13.99 34.44
CA SER A 8 -0.38 -12.72 34.42
C SER A 8 0.11 -12.33 33.01
N GLN A 9 0.41 -13.32 32.17
CA GLN A 9 0.97 -13.09 30.84
C GLN A 9 -0.10 -12.79 29.79
N ILE A 10 -1.33 -13.29 29.96
CA ILE A 10 -2.46 -13.02 29.06
C ILE A 10 -2.91 -11.56 29.19
N ASP A 11 -2.93 -11.02 30.42
CA ASP A 11 -3.42 -9.67 30.71
C ASP A 11 -2.50 -8.58 30.14
N VAL A 12 -1.19 -8.83 30.12
CA VAL A 12 -0.19 -7.95 29.48
C VAL A 12 -0.33 -7.98 27.97
N ALA A 13 -0.51 -9.15 27.36
CA ALA A 13 -0.70 -9.26 25.91
C ALA A 13 -2.00 -8.57 25.47
N HIS A 14 -3.11 -8.78 26.18
CA HIS A 14 -4.38 -8.11 25.90
C HIS A 14 -4.27 -6.58 26.05
N THR A 15 -3.61 -6.10 27.11
CA THR A 15 -3.38 -4.67 27.35
C THR A 15 -2.49 -4.02 26.28
N LEU A 16 -1.45 -4.71 25.82
CA LEU A 16 -0.56 -4.21 24.75
C LEU A 16 -1.27 -4.21 23.38
N THR A 17 -2.13 -5.18 23.13
CA THR A 17 -2.91 -5.28 21.88
C THR A 17 -4.00 -4.21 21.82
N THR A 18 -4.70 -3.98 22.93
CA THR A 18 -5.71 -2.90 23.07
C THR A 18 -5.06 -1.53 22.94
N LYS A 19 -3.93 -1.26 23.64
CA LYS A 19 -3.20 0.02 23.52
C LYS A 19 -2.68 0.30 22.09
N ARG A 20 -2.27 -0.73 21.35
CA ARG A 20 -1.81 -0.60 19.95
C ARG A 20 -2.97 -0.23 19.01
N SER A 21 -4.17 -0.76 19.26
CA SER A 21 -5.38 -0.42 18.49
C SER A 21 -5.93 0.98 18.82
N GLU A 22 -5.88 1.39 20.09
CA GLU A 22 -6.25 2.73 20.54
C GLU A 22 -5.31 3.80 20.00
N PHE A 23 -3.99 3.55 20.01
CA PHE A 23 -3.00 4.50 19.46
C PHE A 23 -3.18 4.69 17.94
N LYS A 24 -3.52 3.62 17.21
CA LYS A 24 -3.84 3.69 15.78
C LYS A 24 -5.11 4.52 15.53
N LEU A 25 -6.12 4.36 16.39
CA LEU A 25 -7.38 5.09 16.29
C LEU A 25 -7.26 6.57 16.72
N GLU A 26 -6.43 6.87 17.72
CA GLU A 26 -6.14 8.21 18.22
C GLU A 26 -5.38 9.04 17.16
N CYS A 27 -4.38 8.43 16.51
CA CYS A 27 -3.65 9.07 15.40
C CYS A 27 -4.55 9.33 14.19
N LEU A 28 -5.45 8.38 13.87
CA LEU A 28 -6.48 8.54 12.82
C LEU A 28 -7.48 9.66 13.13
N LYS A 29 -7.86 9.82 14.40
CA LYS A 29 -8.75 10.91 14.85
C LYS A 29 -8.06 12.27 14.79
N SER A 30 -6.77 12.34 15.13
CA SER A 30 -6.01 13.59 15.10
C SER A 30 -5.72 14.10 13.67
N LEU A 31 -5.88 13.26 12.64
CA LEU A 31 -5.81 13.66 11.22
C LEU A 31 -7.10 14.32 10.70
N MET A 32 -8.18 14.35 11.49
CA MET A 32 -9.51 14.80 11.07
C MET A 32 -9.91 16.15 11.71
N ALA A 33 -8.93 16.99 12.05
CA ALA A 33 -9.18 18.34 12.53
C ALA A 33 -8.24 19.35 11.84
N GLU A 34 -8.90 20.32 11.18
CA GLU A 34 -8.39 21.58 10.62
C GLU A 34 -7.92 21.56 9.13
N GLU A 35 -8.69 22.31 8.31
CA GLU A 35 -8.74 22.38 6.82
C GLU A 35 -8.83 21.05 6.07
N LYS A 36 -9.69 20.99 5.04
CA LYS A 36 -10.14 19.75 4.38
C LYS A 36 -9.06 19.14 3.47
N ALA A 37 -7.86 18.92 3.98
CA ALA A 37 -6.80 18.18 3.32
C ALA A 37 -7.15 16.69 3.36
N ILE A 38 -7.48 16.12 2.21
CA ILE A 38 -7.69 14.68 2.08
C ILE A 38 -6.29 14.05 1.95
N PRO A 39 -5.79 13.31 2.96
CA PRO A 39 -4.48 12.70 2.87
C PRO A 39 -4.46 11.64 1.78
N VAL A 40 -3.36 11.59 1.03
CA VAL A 40 -3.10 10.53 0.06
C VAL A 40 -2.87 9.23 0.82
N ARG A 41 -3.65 8.19 0.51
CA ARG A 41 -3.43 6.84 1.03
C ARG A 41 -2.40 6.12 0.18
N VAL A 42 -1.43 5.45 0.81
CA VAL A 42 -0.34 4.75 0.13
C VAL A 42 -0.36 3.26 0.46
N ALA A 43 -0.34 2.42 -0.57
CA ALA A 43 -0.28 0.97 -0.47
C ALA A 43 1.07 0.46 -0.99
N LEU A 44 1.80 -0.28 -0.18
CA LEU A 44 3.03 -0.97 -0.58
C LEU A 44 2.73 -2.42 -0.94
N ARG A 45 3.17 -2.88 -2.12
CA ARG A 45 3.08 -4.29 -2.55
C ARG A 45 4.46 -4.84 -2.83
N ILE A 46 4.85 -5.88 -2.10
CA ILE A 46 6.09 -6.61 -2.30
C ILE A 46 5.82 -7.73 -3.30
N ARG A 47 6.53 -7.72 -4.44
CA ARG A 47 6.45 -8.79 -5.45
C ARG A 47 7.28 -10.00 -4.97
N PRO A 48 6.81 -11.24 -5.17
CA PRO A 48 7.66 -12.42 -4.96
C PRO A 48 8.80 -12.44 -5.99
N PHE A 49 9.96 -12.95 -5.63
CA PHE A 49 11.10 -13.08 -6.55
C PHE A 49 10.79 -13.96 -7.76
N LEU A 50 11.37 -13.63 -8.91
CA LEU A 50 11.42 -14.48 -10.09
C LEU A 50 12.52 -15.53 -9.92
N GLN A 51 12.38 -16.68 -10.59
CA GLN A 51 13.38 -17.74 -10.53
C GLN A 51 14.76 -17.26 -11.00
N ASN A 52 14.83 -16.47 -12.08
CA ASN A 52 16.08 -15.90 -12.57
C ASN A 52 16.78 -15.03 -11.49
N GLU A 53 16.02 -14.28 -10.70
CA GLU A 53 16.57 -13.43 -9.63
C GLU A 53 17.15 -14.31 -8.49
N LEU A 54 16.52 -15.44 -8.20
CA LEU A 54 17.01 -16.41 -7.22
C LEU A 54 18.25 -17.15 -7.72
N ASP A 55 18.31 -17.48 -9.00
CA ASP A 55 19.46 -18.14 -9.64
C ASP A 55 20.68 -17.21 -9.68
N GLU A 56 20.48 -15.90 -9.78
CA GLU A 56 21.50 -14.86 -9.63
C GLU A 56 21.93 -14.63 -8.16
N GLY A 57 21.26 -15.28 -7.21
CA GLY A 57 21.56 -15.17 -5.78
C GLY A 57 20.99 -13.93 -5.11
N CYS A 58 19.98 -13.28 -5.69
CA CYS A 58 19.33 -12.14 -5.05
C CYS A 58 18.58 -12.59 -3.79
N ALA A 59 18.75 -11.81 -2.71
CA ALA A 59 18.09 -12.05 -1.43
C ALA A 59 17.05 -10.96 -1.12
N PRO A 60 16.00 -11.26 -0.33
CA PRO A 60 15.08 -10.24 0.16
C PRO A 60 15.84 -9.15 0.91
N CYS A 61 15.62 -7.89 0.51
CA CYS A 61 16.15 -6.71 1.20
C CYS A 61 15.09 -5.97 2.02
N ILE A 62 13.83 -6.40 1.95
CA ILE A 62 12.70 -5.80 2.65
C ILE A 62 12.07 -6.88 3.55
N GLU A 63 11.90 -6.56 4.83
CA GLU A 63 11.22 -7.42 5.80
C GLU A 63 9.93 -6.76 6.27
N PRO A 64 8.76 -7.38 6.01
CA PRO A 64 7.51 -6.90 6.58
C PRO A 64 7.44 -7.20 8.08
N ILE A 65 7.00 -6.23 8.86
CA ILE A 65 6.78 -6.39 10.30
C ILE A 65 5.41 -7.05 10.51
N LYS A 66 5.35 -8.12 11.32
CA LYS A 66 4.09 -8.79 11.64
C LYS A 66 3.12 -7.84 12.35
N ASP A 67 1.85 -7.93 11.96
CA ASP A 67 0.73 -7.19 12.54
C ASP A 67 0.83 -5.65 12.41
N CYS A 68 1.70 -5.15 11.55
CA CYS A 68 1.78 -3.73 11.21
C CYS A 68 2.00 -3.51 9.71
N PRO A 69 1.41 -2.46 9.12
CA PRO A 69 1.69 -2.06 7.75
C PRO A 69 3.03 -1.31 7.67
N GLN A 70 4.09 -1.94 8.18
CA GLN A 70 5.43 -1.37 8.26
C GLN A 70 6.44 -2.35 7.68
N VAL A 71 7.42 -1.83 6.97
CA VAL A 71 8.52 -2.60 6.39
C VAL A 71 9.86 -2.07 6.89
N GLN A 72 10.82 -2.97 7.04
CA GLN A 72 12.18 -2.65 7.42
C GLN A 72 13.12 -3.01 6.27
N ILE A 73 14.06 -2.12 5.96
CA ILE A 73 15.11 -2.40 4.98
C ILE A 73 16.26 -3.13 5.69
N LYS A 74 16.58 -4.33 5.22
CA LYS A 74 17.71 -5.10 5.75
C LYS A 74 19.01 -4.31 5.53
N GLY A 75 19.75 -4.06 6.61
CA GLY A 75 21.08 -3.46 6.55
C GLY A 75 21.14 -1.93 6.70
N SER A 76 20.07 -1.17 6.47
CA SER A 76 20.07 0.28 6.78
C SER A 76 19.47 0.59 8.15
N GLY A 77 18.68 -0.32 8.73
CA GLY A 77 18.02 -0.12 10.02
C GLY A 77 16.79 0.80 9.96
N GLU A 78 16.49 1.36 8.79
CA GLU A 78 15.33 2.22 8.58
C GLU A 78 14.05 1.40 8.40
N ALA A 79 12.95 1.95 8.89
CA ALA A 79 11.63 1.35 8.75
C ALA A 79 10.60 2.37 8.28
N PHE A 80 9.73 1.92 7.38
CA PHE A 80 8.75 2.75 6.68
C PHE A 80 7.34 2.23 6.97
N THR A 81 6.44 3.15 7.31
CA THR A 81 5.04 2.84 7.63
C THR A 81 4.14 3.33 6.52
N PHE A 82 3.20 2.48 6.11
CA PHE A 82 2.22 2.73 5.05
C PHE A 82 0.80 2.51 5.57
N ASP A 83 -0.21 2.92 4.80
CA ASP A 83 -1.61 2.62 5.13
C ASP A 83 -1.92 1.15 4.92
N TYR A 84 -1.37 0.58 3.84
CA TYR A 84 -1.55 -0.81 3.45
C TYR A 84 -0.22 -1.45 3.07
N LEU A 85 -0.03 -2.69 3.51
CA LEU A 85 1.13 -3.51 3.17
C LEU A 85 0.64 -4.86 2.63
N PHE A 86 1.06 -5.19 1.43
CA PHE A 86 0.75 -6.44 0.75
C PHE A 86 2.05 -7.18 0.46
N ASP A 87 2.11 -8.43 0.85
CA ASP A 87 3.23 -9.32 0.58
C ASP A 87 3.09 -10.01 -0.79
N GLY A 88 4.09 -10.82 -1.15
CA GLY A 88 4.06 -11.56 -2.41
C GLY A 88 3.00 -12.64 -2.49
N SER A 89 2.38 -13.01 -1.37
CA SER A 89 1.28 -13.98 -1.30
C SER A 89 -0.11 -13.35 -1.45
N SER A 90 -0.19 -12.02 -1.34
CA SER A 90 -1.44 -11.27 -1.43
C SER A 90 -2.04 -11.37 -2.83
N LYS A 91 -3.28 -11.88 -2.90
CA LYS A 91 -4.05 -11.98 -4.13
C LYS A 91 -4.49 -10.61 -4.62
N GLN A 92 -4.62 -10.48 -5.94
CA GLN A 92 -5.09 -9.24 -6.58
C GLN A 92 -6.46 -8.80 -6.05
N GLU A 93 -7.35 -9.75 -5.82
CA GLU A 93 -8.68 -9.52 -5.24
C GLU A 93 -8.59 -8.85 -3.85
N THR A 94 -7.71 -9.35 -2.98
CA THR A 94 -7.50 -8.79 -1.64
C THR A 94 -6.97 -7.36 -1.71
N VAL A 95 -6.02 -7.08 -2.60
CA VAL A 95 -5.48 -5.72 -2.82
C VAL A 95 -6.60 -4.78 -3.25
N TYR A 96 -7.45 -5.22 -4.19
CA TYR A 96 -8.57 -4.44 -4.71
C TYR A 96 -9.56 -4.07 -3.60
N TYR A 97 -10.09 -5.06 -2.88
CA TYR A 97 -11.12 -4.80 -1.85
C TYR A 97 -10.58 -3.97 -0.68
N THR A 98 -9.30 -4.13 -0.34
CA THR A 98 -8.72 -3.45 0.82
C THR A 98 -8.36 -1.99 0.53
N ALA A 99 -7.72 -1.72 -0.62
CA ALA A 99 -7.19 -0.39 -0.93
C ALA A 99 -8.05 0.40 -1.94
N ALA A 100 -8.60 -0.27 -2.95
CA ALA A 100 -9.21 0.40 -4.11
C ALA A 100 -10.74 0.47 -4.05
N ALA A 101 -11.43 -0.52 -3.47
CA ALA A 101 -12.90 -0.55 -3.44
C ALA A 101 -13.49 0.68 -2.75
N SER A 102 -12.88 1.11 -1.62
CA SER A 102 -13.30 2.32 -0.91
C SER A 102 -13.11 3.60 -1.72
N LEU A 103 -12.15 3.64 -2.65
CA LEU A 103 -11.95 4.79 -3.55
C LEU A 103 -13.05 4.84 -4.60
N ILE A 104 -13.37 3.69 -5.20
CA ILE A 104 -14.41 3.57 -6.22
C ILE A 104 -15.78 3.96 -5.66
N GLU A 105 -16.12 3.48 -4.46
CA GLU A 105 -17.36 3.89 -3.79
C GLU A 105 -17.41 5.40 -3.53
N LYS A 106 -16.29 6.02 -3.14
CA LYS A 106 -16.21 7.46 -2.91
C LYS A 106 -16.41 8.25 -4.20
N ILE A 107 -15.87 7.76 -5.32
CA ILE A 107 -16.08 8.34 -6.66
C ILE A 107 -17.56 8.28 -7.02
N PHE A 108 -18.21 7.12 -6.87
CA PHE A 108 -19.65 6.99 -7.17
C PHE A 108 -20.55 7.84 -6.26
N LYS A 109 -20.10 8.12 -5.04
CA LYS A 109 -20.85 8.92 -4.05
C LYS A 109 -20.53 10.42 -4.11
N ASP A 110 -19.61 10.87 -4.99
CA ASP A 110 -19.05 12.24 -5.03
C ASP A 110 -18.73 12.79 -3.63
N ALA A 111 -18.21 11.93 -2.74
CA ALA A 111 -18.20 12.18 -1.30
C ALA A 111 -17.27 13.35 -0.90
N ASP A 112 -16.32 13.68 -1.76
CA ASP A 112 -15.39 14.80 -1.63
C ASP A 112 -15.79 16.02 -2.48
N GLY A 113 -16.78 15.89 -3.39
CA GLY A 113 -17.17 16.91 -4.35
C GLY A 113 -16.09 17.22 -5.40
N LEU A 114 -14.96 16.50 -5.40
CA LEU A 114 -13.88 16.72 -6.36
C LEU A 114 -14.24 16.13 -7.73
N CYS A 115 -14.97 15.02 -7.78
CA CYS A 115 -15.25 14.34 -9.06
C CYS A 115 -16.09 15.22 -9.99
N THR A 116 -17.03 16.00 -9.46
CA THR A 116 -17.82 16.99 -10.23
C THR A 116 -17.03 18.24 -10.60
N HIS A 117 -16.00 18.62 -9.81
CA HIS A 117 -15.13 19.76 -10.10
C HIS A 117 -13.97 19.43 -11.06
N LEU A 118 -13.53 18.16 -11.12
CA LEU A 118 -12.48 17.66 -12.02
C LEU A 118 -12.96 17.48 -13.47
N THR A 119 -14.27 17.55 -13.73
CA THR A 119 -14.84 17.58 -15.08
C THR A 119 -14.37 18.79 -15.89
N ILE A 120 -13.89 19.84 -15.20
CA ILE A 120 -13.29 21.01 -15.84
C ILE A 120 -11.81 20.72 -16.01
N SER A 121 -11.45 20.25 -17.20
CA SER A 121 -10.05 20.12 -17.60
C SER A 121 -9.33 21.45 -17.39
N VAL A 122 -8.30 21.46 -16.54
CA VAL A 122 -7.44 22.63 -16.34
C VAL A 122 -6.87 23.03 -17.70
N PRO A 123 -6.97 24.32 -18.12
CA PRO A 123 -6.41 24.75 -19.39
C PRO A 123 -4.90 24.50 -19.37
N LYS A 124 -4.43 23.66 -20.30
CA LYS A 124 -3.01 23.27 -20.39
C LYS A 124 -2.14 24.52 -20.55
N LYS A 125 -1.26 24.78 -19.58
CA LYS A 125 -0.16 25.75 -19.73
C LYS A 125 1.08 25.00 -20.24
N GLY A 126 1.46 25.24 -21.49
CA GLY A 126 2.66 24.67 -22.12
C GLY A 126 2.36 23.74 -23.31
N LYS A 127 3.39 23.51 -24.14
CA LYS A 127 3.36 22.47 -25.19
C LYS A 127 3.75 21.12 -24.58
N GLN A 128 3.03 20.08 -24.95
CA GLN A 128 3.33 18.71 -24.54
C GLN A 128 4.19 18.08 -25.65
N ASP A 129 5.51 18.12 -25.51
CA ASP A 129 6.46 17.61 -26.52
C ASP A 129 6.79 16.12 -26.32
N PHE A 130 5.82 15.31 -25.88
CA PHE A 130 6.02 13.87 -25.76
C PHE A 130 4.99 13.15 -26.61
N PHE A 131 5.41 12.82 -27.83
CA PHE A 131 4.78 11.82 -28.67
C PHE A 131 5.50 10.50 -28.38
N VAL A 132 4.80 9.53 -27.81
CA VAL A 132 5.35 8.17 -27.65
C VAL A 132 5.32 7.55 -29.04
N ASP A 133 6.50 7.35 -29.64
CA ASP A 133 6.62 6.63 -30.90
C ASP A 133 6.24 5.16 -30.68
N ARG A 134 5.14 4.73 -31.32
CA ARG A 134 4.64 3.37 -31.25
C ARG A 134 5.73 2.36 -31.65
N LYS A 135 6.54 2.68 -32.65
CA LYS A 135 7.61 1.78 -33.11
C LYS A 135 8.71 1.62 -32.07
N ALA A 136 9.15 2.72 -31.45
CA ALA A 136 10.15 2.66 -30.39
C ALA A 136 9.66 1.85 -29.18
N PHE A 137 8.36 1.92 -28.89
CA PHE A 137 7.73 1.15 -27.81
C PHE A 137 7.66 -0.36 -28.13
N GLU A 138 7.29 -0.70 -29.36
CA GLU A 138 7.28 -2.06 -29.90
C GLU A 138 8.70 -2.67 -29.94
N GLU A 139 9.68 -1.95 -30.48
CA GLU A 139 11.08 -2.38 -30.59
C GLU A 139 11.74 -2.57 -29.24
N ALA A 140 11.41 -1.73 -28.26
CA ALA A 140 11.92 -1.86 -26.91
C ALA A 140 11.20 -2.95 -26.09
N GLY A 141 10.27 -3.70 -26.70
CA GLY A 141 9.67 -4.89 -26.10
C GLY A 141 8.69 -4.60 -24.96
N TRP A 142 8.19 -3.37 -24.86
CA TRP A 142 7.23 -2.96 -23.82
C TRP A 142 5.78 -3.34 -24.14
N VAL A 143 5.57 -3.99 -25.30
CA VAL A 143 4.26 -4.49 -25.71
C VAL A 143 3.96 -5.77 -24.95
N ILE A 144 2.86 -5.74 -24.20
CA ILE A 144 2.30 -6.93 -23.55
C ILE A 144 1.82 -7.85 -24.68
N GLN A 145 2.43 -9.03 -24.79
CA GLN A 145 2.04 -10.00 -25.80
C GLN A 145 0.69 -10.61 -25.42
N GLU A 146 -0.16 -10.90 -26.41
CA GLU A 146 -1.48 -11.53 -26.16
C GLU A 146 -1.34 -12.88 -25.45
N ASN A 147 -0.19 -13.56 -25.60
CA ASN A 147 0.12 -14.81 -24.93
C ASN A 147 0.36 -14.66 -23.41
N ASP A 148 0.66 -13.45 -22.93
CA ASP A 148 0.87 -13.15 -21.50
C ASP A 148 -0.44 -12.71 -20.81
N LEU A 149 -1.51 -12.49 -21.59
CA LEU A 149 -2.85 -12.19 -21.11
C LEU A 149 -3.60 -13.51 -20.87
N VAL A 150 -3.27 -14.17 -19.76
CA VAL A 150 -3.99 -15.35 -19.25
C VAL A 150 -5.11 -14.92 -18.32
#